data_AF-A0A178W660-F1
#
_entry.id   AF-A0A178W660-F1
#
_cell.length_a   1.000
_cell.length_b   1.000
_cell.length_c   1.000
_cell.angle_alpha   90.00
_cell.angle_beta   90.00
_cell.angle_gamma   90.00
#
_symmetry.space_group_name_H-M   'P 1'
#
loop_
_entity.id
_entity.type
_entity.pdbx_description
1 polymer ?
#
loop_
_entity_poly.entity_id
_entity_poly.type
_entity_poly.pdbx_seq_one_letter_code
_entity_poly.pdbx_strand_id
1 'polypeptide(L)'
;MFQDGSRSSGSGRGLSTTAVSNGGWRTRGFLRGWQIQNTLFNNIKFMILCCFVTILILLGTIRVGNLGSSNADSVNQSFIKETIPILAEIPSDSHSTDLAEPPKADVSPNATYTLEPRSAEIPSDVHSTDLVELPKADISPNATYTLGPRIAEIPSDSHLTDLLEPPKADISPNATYTLGPKITNWDSQRKVWLNQNPEFPNIVNGKARILLLTGSSPGPCDKPIGNYYLLKAVKNKIDYCRLHGIEIVYNMANLDEELSGYWTKLPMIRTLMLSHPEVEWIWWMDSDALFTDILFEIPLPRYENHNLVIHGYPDLLFNQKSWVALNTGIFLLRNCQWSLDLLDAWAPMGPKGKIRDEAGKILTAYLKGRPAFEADDQSALIYLLLSQKEKWIEKVYVENQYYLHGFWEGLVDRYEEMIEKYHPGLGDERWPFVTHFVGCKPCGSYADYAVDRCFKSMERAFNFADNQVLKLYGFSHRGLLSPKIKRIRNETVSPLESVDKFDIRRMHMETKP
;
A
#
# COMPACT_ATOMS: atom_id res chain seq x y z
N MET A 1 24.83 7.28 74.95
CA MET A 1 23.98 6.06 74.93
C MET A 1 24.46 5.27 73.72
N PHE A 2 25.56 4.51 73.86
CA PHE A 2 25.60 3.06 74.15
C PHE A 2 24.78 2.26 73.10
N GLN A 3 25.32 1.31 72.33
CA GLN A 3 26.48 0.45 72.60
C GLN A 3 26.97 -0.33 71.34
N ASP A 4 28.31 -0.39 71.18
CA ASP A 4 29.25 -1.45 70.75
C ASP A 4 29.02 -2.32 69.48
N GLY A 5 30.06 -2.77 68.76
CA GLY A 5 31.46 -2.93 69.16
C GLY A 5 32.43 -3.23 68.01
N SER A 6 33.70 -3.23 68.38
CA SER A 6 34.89 -3.10 67.54
C SER A 6 35.87 -4.28 67.68
N ARG A 7 36.79 -4.43 66.70
CA ARG A 7 38.06 -5.22 66.71
C ARG A 7 37.87 -6.76 66.60
N SER A 8 38.77 -7.60 66.07
CA SER A 8 40.23 -7.54 65.88
C SER A 8 40.78 -8.54 64.82
N SER A 9 41.95 -8.22 64.25
CA SER A 9 43.08 -9.07 63.77
C SER A 9 43.01 -10.62 63.67
N GLY A 10 43.60 -11.15 62.59
CA GLY A 10 44.81 -12.00 62.71
C GLY A 10 44.75 -13.49 62.32
N SER A 11 45.32 -13.80 61.15
CA SER A 11 46.22 -14.94 60.83
C SER A 11 45.83 -16.41 61.11
N GLY A 12 46.00 -17.26 60.08
CA GLY A 12 46.65 -18.57 60.28
C GLY A 12 46.12 -19.78 59.50
N ARG A 13 46.78 -20.07 58.37
CA ARG A 13 47.27 -21.40 57.89
C ARG A 13 46.31 -22.58 57.65
N GLY A 14 46.40 -23.08 56.41
CA GLY A 14 46.23 -24.49 56.01
C GLY A 14 46.44 -24.67 54.50
N LEU A 15 47.70 -24.67 54.02
CA LEU A 15 48.37 -25.72 53.20
C LEU A 15 47.48 -26.46 52.18
N SER A 16 47.74 -26.32 50.87
CA SER A 16 48.62 -27.16 50.00
C SER A 16 47.86 -28.34 49.37
N THR A 17 48.04 -28.77 48.11
CA THR A 17 49.17 -28.62 47.17
C THR A 17 48.81 -29.20 45.79
N THR A 18 49.29 -28.53 44.74
CA THR A 18 49.93 -29.00 43.48
C THR A 18 49.24 -30.00 42.54
N ALA A 19 49.06 -29.74 41.23
CA ALA A 19 49.94 -29.27 40.13
C ALA A 19 50.56 -30.41 39.30
N VAL A 20 50.77 -30.16 38.00
CA VAL A 20 51.75 -30.70 37.01
C VAL A 20 51.24 -30.26 35.61
N SER A 21 51.98 -29.75 34.61
CA SER A 21 53.36 -29.27 34.45
C SER A 21 53.56 -28.64 33.04
N ASN A 22 54.53 -27.72 32.95
CA ASN A 22 55.30 -27.17 31.81
C ASN A 22 55.64 -28.16 30.65
N GLY A 23 56.07 -27.77 29.43
CA GLY A 23 56.41 -26.46 28.85
C GLY A 23 57.21 -26.57 27.51
N GLY A 24 57.58 -25.41 26.94
CA GLY A 24 58.71 -25.16 26.00
C GLY A 24 58.56 -25.52 24.50
N TRP A 25 59.27 -24.95 23.51
CA TRP A 25 59.86 -23.63 23.20
C TRP A 25 60.48 -23.71 21.77
N ARG A 26 60.39 -22.62 20.97
CA ARG A 26 61.24 -22.21 19.79
C ARG A 26 61.09 -23.02 18.46
N THR A 27 61.21 -22.49 17.22
CA THR A 27 62.00 -21.35 16.66
C THR A 27 61.53 -20.93 15.21
N ARG A 28 61.84 -19.66 14.83
CA ARG A 28 61.89 -18.94 13.52
C ARG A 28 62.26 -19.77 12.26
N GLY A 29 62.00 -19.41 10.98
CA GLY A 29 61.51 -18.23 10.26
C GLY A 29 62.15 -18.13 8.83
N PHE A 30 61.42 -17.58 7.83
CA PHE A 30 61.87 -16.99 6.51
C PHE A 30 62.35 -17.95 5.37
N LEU A 31 62.21 -17.76 4.03
CA LEU A 31 61.84 -16.68 3.07
C LEU A 31 61.44 -17.24 1.66
N ARG A 32 60.54 -16.53 0.96
CA ARG A 32 60.38 -16.20 -0.51
C ARG A 32 60.70 -17.19 -1.67
N GLY A 33 59.65 -17.48 -2.48
CA GLY A 33 59.39 -16.86 -3.81
C GLY A 33 59.82 -17.57 -5.13
N TRP A 34 58.84 -17.97 -5.96
CA TRP A 34 58.75 -17.88 -7.46
C TRP A 34 57.54 -18.69 -7.96
N GLN A 35 56.46 -18.05 -8.44
CA GLN A 35 56.11 -17.79 -9.85
C GLN A 35 55.76 -19.02 -10.74
N ILE A 36 54.46 -19.10 -11.06
CA ILE A 36 53.84 -19.48 -12.34
C ILE A 36 54.16 -20.88 -12.89
N GLN A 37 53.35 -21.88 -12.50
CA GLN A 37 53.06 -23.03 -13.37
C GLN A 37 51.70 -23.74 -13.08
N ASN A 38 50.67 -23.03 -12.59
CA ASN A 38 49.38 -23.68 -12.24
C ASN A 38 48.16 -23.21 -13.05
N THR A 39 48.33 -22.34 -14.05
CA THR A 39 47.19 -21.76 -14.79
C THR A 39 46.72 -22.58 -16.01
N LEU A 40 47.41 -23.66 -16.39
CA LEU A 40 46.96 -24.54 -17.49
C LEU A 40 46.27 -25.82 -17.03
N PHE A 41 46.61 -26.35 -15.85
CA PHE A 41 46.03 -27.61 -15.36
C PHE A 41 44.70 -27.46 -14.59
N ASN A 42 44.40 -26.25 -14.08
CA ASN A 42 43.14 -25.99 -13.37
C ASN A 42 41.96 -25.69 -14.30
N ASN A 43 42.22 -25.14 -15.50
CA ASN A 43 41.16 -24.84 -16.46
C ASN A 43 40.56 -26.10 -17.11
N ILE A 44 41.36 -27.16 -17.31
CA ILE A 44 40.87 -28.45 -17.84
C ILE A 44 40.01 -29.17 -16.79
N LYS A 45 40.38 -29.10 -15.50
CA LYS A 45 39.58 -29.67 -14.42
C LYS A 45 38.25 -28.94 -14.23
N PHE A 46 38.23 -27.61 -14.35
CA PHE A 46 36.97 -26.84 -14.29
C PHE A 46 36.05 -27.12 -15.48
N MET A 47 36.59 -27.27 -16.69
CA MET A 47 35.78 -27.61 -17.87
C MET A 47 35.16 -29.00 -17.76
N ILE A 48 35.93 -30.00 -17.28
CA ILE A 48 35.42 -31.37 -17.07
C ILE A 48 34.39 -31.39 -15.94
N LEU A 49 34.57 -30.62 -14.86
CA LEU A 49 33.59 -30.50 -13.78
C LEU A 49 32.31 -29.82 -14.24
N CYS A 50 32.38 -28.74 -15.03
CA CYS A 50 31.21 -28.07 -15.61
C CYS A 50 30.44 -28.96 -16.59
N CYS A 51 31.14 -29.75 -17.42
CA CYS A 51 30.51 -30.75 -18.28
C CYS A 51 29.84 -31.87 -17.45
N PHE A 52 30.46 -32.31 -16.35
CA PHE A 52 29.89 -33.36 -15.51
C PHE A 52 28.66 -32.87 -14.73
N VAL A 53 28.69 -31.62 -14.23
CA VAL A 53 27.55 -31.01 -13.53
C VAL A 53 26.39 -30.74 -14.49
N THR A 54 26.64 -30.29 -15.73
CA THR A 54 25.57 -30.11 -16.73
C THR A 54 24.98 -31.44 -17.18
N ILE A 55 25.77 -32.50 -17.31
CA ILE A 55 25.28 -33.84 -17.61
C ILE A 55 24.46 -34.41 -16.44
N LEU A 56 24.86 -34.18 -15.18
CA LEU A 56 24.08 -34.57 -14.00
C LEU A 56 22.77 -33.80 -13.87
N ILE A 57 22.74 -32.51 -14.24
CA ILE A 57 21.50 -31.70 -14.28
C ILE A 57 20.57 -32.19 -15.40
N LEU A 58 21.11 -32.48 -16.60
CA LEU A 58 20.32 -32.98 -17.73
C LEU A 58 19.81 -34.41 -17.54
N LEU A 59 20.59 -35.28 -16.86
CA LEU A 59 20.19 -36.65 -16.53
C LEU A 59 19.32 -36.75 -15.27
N GLY A 60 19.36 -35.76 -14.36
CA GLY A 60 18.49 -35.66 -13.19
C GLY A 60 17.10 -35.08 -13.48
N THR A 61 16.90 -34.42 -14.63
CA THR A 61 15.62 -33.83 -15.03
C THR A 61 14.65 -34.79 -15.73
N ILE A 62 14.99 -36.08 -15.85
CA ILE A 62 14.05 -37.09 -16.40
C ILE A 62 13.55 -37.99 -15.27
N ARG A 63 12.43 -37.55 -14.69
CA ARG A 63 11.41 -38.35 -13.96
C ARG A 63 11.66 -38.61 -12.46
N VAL A 64 10.88 -37.88 -11.64
CA VAL A 64 10.09 -38.30 -10.45
C VAL A 64 10.13 -37.21 -9.36
N GLY A 65 8.96 -36.71 -8.95
CA GLY A 65 8.77 -36.10 -7.62
C GLY A 65 8.32 -34.65 -7.59
N ASN A 66 7.10 -34.38 -8.06
CA ASN A 66 6.33 -33.21 -7.65
C ASN A 66 6.07 -33.28 -6.14
N LEU A 67 6.76 -32.45 -5.36
CA LEU A 67 6.54 -32.21 -3.92
C LEU A 67 6.81 -30.72 -3.67
N GLY A 68 5.97 -29.88 -4.27
CA GLY A 68 5.87 -28.45 -3.98
C GLY A 68 4.45 -28.15 -3.50
N SER A 69 4.34 -27.59 -2.29
CA SER A 69 3.11 -27.27 -1.55
C SER A 69 1.88 -26.92 -2.41
N SER A 70 0.87 -27.79 -2.35
CA SER A 70 -0.42 -27.69 -3.05
C SER A 70 -1.37 -26.60 -2.52
N ASN A 71 -0.86 -25.61 -1.77
CA ASN A 71 -1.68 -24.61 -1.10
C ASN A 71 -1.81 -23.28 -1.86
N ALA A 72 -0.98 -23.03 -2.88
CA ALA A 72 -1.02 -21.77 -3.65
C ALA A 72 -2.01 -21.83 -4.83
N ASP A 73 -2.11 -22.97 -5.50
CA ASP A 73 -3.04 -23.16 -6.63
C ASP A 73 -4.52 -23.21 -6.18
N SER A 74 -4.78 -23.57 -4.92
CA SER A 74 -6.13 -23.64 -4.36
C SER A 74 -6.72 -22.25 -4.05
N VAL A 75 -5.90 -21.28 -3.63
CA VAL A 75 -6.30 -19.88 -3.40
C VAL A 75 -6.81 -19.25 -4.69
N ASN A 76 -6.06 -19.44 -5.77
CA ASN A 76 -6.35 -18.85 -7.07
C ASN A 76 -7.64 -19.44 -7.68
N GLN A 77 -7.82 -20.76 -7.58
CA GLN A 77 -9.05 -21.37 -8.06
C GLN A 77 -10.28 -20.98 -7.23
N SER A 78 -10.16 -20.69 -5.93
CA SER A 78 -11.35 -20.29 -5.14
C SER A 78 -11.77 -18.85 -5.44
N PHE A 79 -10.85 -17.88 -5.50
CA PHE A 79 -11.16 -16.52 -5.92
C PHE A 79 -11.75 -16.46 -7.34
N ILE A 80 -11.13 -17.17 -8.29
CA ILE A 80 -11.57 -17.20 -9.70
C ILE A 80 -12.91 -17.94 -9.83
N LYS A 81 -13.09 -19.11 -9.20
CA LYS A 81 -14.35 -19.89 -9.29
C LYS A 81 -15.51 -19.21 -8.59
N GLU A 82 -15.27 -18.47 -7.51
CA GLU A 82 -16.34 -17.77 -6.78
C GLU A 82 -16.68 -16.40 -7.41
N THR A 83 -15.73 -15.72 -8.05
CA THR A 83 -15.95 -14.35 -8.57
C THR A 83 -16.35 -14.30 -10.06
N ILE A 84 -15.88 -15.23 -10.90
CA ILE A 84 -16.19 -15.24 -12.35
C ILE A 84 -17.68 -15.49 -12.66
N PRO A 85 -18.41 -16.41 -11.98
CA PRO A 85 -19.83 -16.60 -12.24
C PRO A 85 -20.68 -15.37 -11.90
N ILE A 86 -20.20 -14.52 -10.97
CA ILE A 86 -20.91 -13.32 -10.50
C ILE A 86 -20.88 -12.19 -11.55
N LEU A 87 -19.85 -12.16 -12.42
CA LEU A 87 -19.80 -11.25 -13.57
C LEU A 87 -20.73 -11.70 -14.73
N ALA A 88 -21.25 -12.93 -14.69
CA ALA A 88 -22.06 -13.51 -15.76
C ALA A 88 -23.58 -13.50 -15.48
N GLU A 89 -24.03 -13.12 -14.27
CA GLU A 89 -25.46 -13.13 -13.87
C GLU A 89 -26.19 -11.78 -14.02
N ILE A 90 -25.66 -10.85 -14.82
CA ILE A 90 -26.43 -9.67 -15.26
C ILE A 90 -27.07 -10.01 -16.62
N PRO A 91 -28.41 -9.89 -16.79
CA PRO A 91 -29.08 -10.30 -18.02
C PRO A 91 -28.53 -9.54 -19.23
N SER A 92 -27.87 -10.28 -20.14
CA SER A 92 -27.51 -9.79 -21.45
C SER A 92 -28.70 -10.00 -22.38
N ASP A 93 -29.49 -8.94 -22.59
CA ASP A 93 -30.46 -8.95 -23.67
C ASP A 93 -29.72 -8.96 -25.00
N SER A 94 -29.87 -10.10 -25.67
CA SER A 94 -29.31 -10.42 -26.97
C SER A 94 -30.10 -9.74 -28.08
N HIS A 95 -29.43 -8.96 -28.92
CA HIS A 95 -29.83 -8.79 -30.32
C HIS A 95 -28.60 -8.67 -31.22
N SER A 96 -28.34 -9.75 -31.95
CA SER A 96 -27.40 -9.86 -33.04
C SER A 96 -27.85 -9.02 -34.23
N THR A 97 -27.00 -8.12 -34.73
CA THR A 97 -27.05 -7.66 -36.11
C THR A 97 -25.65 -7.64 -36.69
N ASP A 98 -25.42 -8.52 -37.66
CA ASP A 98 -24.27 -8.54 -38.56
C ASP A 98 -24.21 -7.24 -39.37
N LEU A 99 -23.09 -6.50 -39.37
CA LEU A 99 -22.71 -5.59 -40.46
C LEU A 99 -21.19 -5.35 -40.53
N ALA A 100 -20.58 -5.99 -41.55
CA ALA A 100 -19.52 -5.56 -42.48
C ALA A 100 -18.34 -4.66 -42.03
N GLU A 101 -17.11 -5.15 -42.30
CA GLU A 101 -15.86 -4.38 -42.37
C GLU A 101 -15.88 -3.27 -43.45
N PRO A 102 -15.30 -2.08 -43.17
CA PRO A 102 -14.80 -1.18 -44.20
C PRO A 102 -13.26 -1.18 -44.32
N PRO A 103 -12.72 -0.79 -45.49
CA PRO A 103 -11.41 -1.23 -45.98
C PRO A 103 -10.21 -0.42 -45.46
N LYS A 104 -9.05 -1.07 -45.56
CA LYS A 104 -7.71 -0.52 -45.34
C LYS A 104 -7.42 0.67 -46.26
N ALA A 105 -6.88 1.75 -45.71
CA ALA A 105 -6.32 2.86 -46.48
C ALA A 105 -4.79 2.81 -46.46
N ASP A 106 -4.22 3.01 -47.65
CA ASP A 106 -2.81 2.92 -48.01
C ASP A 106 -1.92 3.98 -47.36
N VAL A 107 -0.71 3.54 -47.03
CA VAL A 107 0.42 4.37 -46.61
C VAL A 107 1.17 4.86 -47.86
N SER A 108 1.30 6.17 -48.03
CA SER A 108 2.26 6.76 -48.96
C SER A 108 3.48 7.29 -48.19
N PRO A 109 4.71 6.89 -48.54
CA PRO A 109 5.93 7.39 -47.92
C PRO A 109 6.44 8.59 -48.71
N ASN A 110 6.41 9.79 -48.14
CA ASN A 110 7.35 10.89 -48.41
C ASN A 110 6.93 12.15 -47.64
N ALA A 111 7.57 12.39 -46.49
CA ALA A 111 7.69 13.73 -45.92
C ALA A 111 8.98 13.80 -45.11
N THR A 112 10.02 14.35 -45.73
CA THR A 112 11.30 14.70 -45.11
C THR A 112 11.14 16.06 -44.44
N TYR A 113 11.39 16.16 -43.13
CA TYR A 113 11.48 17.44 -42.43
C TYR A 113 12.92 17.65 -41.96
N THR A 114 13.54 18.70 -42.51
CA THR A 114 14.82 19.27 -42.10
C THR A 114 14.65 20.05 -40.79
N LEU A 115 15.52 19.78 -39.81
CA LEU A 115 15.64 20.54 -38.56
C LEU A 115 16.80 21.53 -38.71
N GLU A 116 16.51 22.83 -38.71
CA GLU A 116 17.52 23.87 -38.44
C GLU A 116 17.42 24.34 -36.98
N PRO A 117 18.54 24.55 -36.26
CA PRO A 117 18.52 25.05 -34.90
C PRO A 117 18.54 26.59 -34.90
N ARG A 118 17.57 27.22 -34.22
CA ARG A 118 17.59 28.65 -33.95
C ARG A 118 17.91 28.89 -32.48
N SER A 119 19.09 29.44 -32.23
CA SER A 119 19.54 29.99 -30.97
C SER A 119 18.73 31.25 -30.64
N ALA A 120 18.24 31.37 -29.41
CA ALA A 120 17.61 32.58 -28.90
C ALA A 120 18.58 33.33 -27.98
N GLU A 121 18.86 34.58 -28.34
CA GLU A 121 19.61 35.56 -27.55
C GLU A 121 18.77 36.09 -26.38
N ILE A 122 19.43 36.35 -25.25
CA ILE A 122 18.86 36.96 -24.04
C ILE A 122 19.16 38.47 -24.07
N PRO A 123 18.17 39.36 -23.93
CA PRO A 123 18.44 40.78 -23.66
C PRO A 123 18.61 41.05 -22.16
N SER A 124 19.65 41.82 -21.86
CA SER A 124 19.98 42.38 -20.55
C SER A 124 19.20 43.67 -20.25
N ASP A 125 19.04 43.92 -18.93
CA ASP A 125 18.79 45.21 -18.26
C ASP A 125 17.35 45.77 -18.21
N VAL A 126 16.75 45.90 -17.00
CA VAL A 126 16.87 47.07 -16.11
C VAL A 126 16.13 46.87 -14.75
N HIS A 127 16.81 47.36 -13.71
CA HIS A 127 16.59 47.62 -12.27
C HIS A 127 15.22 47.58 -11.51
N SER A 128 15.30 46.90 -10.35
CA SER A 128 15.03 47.28 -8.93
C SER A 128 13.80 48.11 -8.51
N THR A 129 12.96 47.50 -7.64
CA THR A 129 12.66 47.81 -6.20
C THR A 129 11.40 46.98 -5.84
N ASP A 130 11.35 46.05 -4.88
CA ASP A 130 11.46 46.24 -3.42
C ASP A 130 11.89 44.93 -2.72
N LEU A 131 12.70 45.08 -1.67
CA LEU A 131 13.24 44.04 -0.79
C LEU A 131 12.39 43.88 0.47
N VAL A 132 12.20 42.63 0.91
CA VAL A 132 12.09 42.29 2.34
C VAL A 132 13.05 41.13 2.61
N GLU A 133 14.11 41.40 3.37
CA GLU A 133 15.19 40.48 3.76
C GLU A 133 14.82 39.60 4.98
N LEU A 134 15.26 38.34 4.95
CA LEU A 134 15.37 37.46 6.13
C LEU A 134 16.80 37.56 6.70
N PRO A 135 17.00 37.49 8.03
CA PRO A 135 18.28 37.83 8.64
C PRO A 135 19.36 36.76 8.38
N LYS A 136 20.54 37.21 7.95
CA LYS A 136 21.77 36.41 7.89
C LYS A 136 22.52 36.53 9.22
N ALA A 137 22.99 35.40 9.73
CA ALA A 137 23.88 35.34 10.89
C ALA A 137 25.31 35.77 10.50
N ASP A 138 25.90 36.67 11.29
CA ASP A 138 27.27 37.14 11.14
C ASP A 138 28.29 36.05 11.50
N ILE A 139 29.20 35.75 10.58
CA ILE A 139 30.41 34.96 10.85
C ILE A 139 31.57 35.94 10.99
N SER A 140 32.12 36.06 12.21
CA SER A 140 33.35 36.80 12.49
C SER A 140 34.58 36.01 12.03
N PRO A 141 35.52 36.60 11.28
CA PRO A 141 36.74 35.93 10.84
C PRO A 141 37.83 36.18 11.88
N ASN A 142 37.82 35.46 13.00
CA ASN A 142 39.00 35.23 13.86
C ASN A 142 38.65 34.29 15.03
N ALA A 143 38.55 33.00 14.74
CA ALA A 143 38.64 31.95 15.75
C ALA A 143 39.58 30.84 15.24
N THR A 144 40.82 30.89 15.73
CA THR A 144 41.85 29.87 15.57
C THR A 144 41.48 28.63 16.38
N TYR A 145 41.28 27.49 15.71
CA TYR A 145 41.17 26.18 16.37
C TYR A 145 42.48 25.41 16.17
N THR A 146 43.16 25.13 17.28
CA THR A 146 44.36 24.29 17.35
C THR A 146 44.04 22.83 17.06
N LEU A 147 44.81 22.24 16.15
CA LEU A 147 44.79 20.82 15.76
C LEU A 147 45.19 19.91 16.93
N GLY A 148 44.27 19.05 17.36
CA GLY A 148 44.55 17.88 18.19
C GLY A 148 44.97 16.66 17.35
N PRO A 149 45.62 15.63 17.95
CA PRO A 149 46.35 14.62 17.19
C PRO A 149 45.47 13.64 16.43
N ARG A 150 45.98 13.18 15.28
CA ARG A 150 45.42 12.12 14.43
C ARG A 150 45.01 10.89 15.25
N ILE A 151 43.75 10.50 15.15
CA ILE A 151 43.32 9.13 15.42
C ILE A 151 43.31 8.38 14.10
N ALA A 152 43.98 7.23 14.13
CA ALA A 152 44.24 6.34 13.02
C ALA A 152 42.95 5.80 12.39
N GLU A 153 43.06 5.44 11.10
CA GLU A 153 42.08 4.70 10.32
C GLU A 153 41.52 3.50 11.12
N ILE A 154 40.20 3.47 11.33
CA ILE A 154 39.50 2.32 11.92
C ILE A 154 38.92 1.47 10.79
N PRO A 155 39.11 0.13 10.79
CA PRO A 155 38.72 -0.75 9.69
C PRO A 155 37.21 -0.90 9.55
N SER A 156 36.76 -1.10 8.31
CA SER A 156 35.44 -1.63 7.97
C SER A 156 35.30 -3.07 8.48
N ASP A 157 34.49 -3.25 9.53
CA ASP A 157 33.66 -4.43 9.85
C ASP A 157 33.57 -4.65 11.36
N SER A 158 32.39 -4.42 11.94
CA SER A 158 31.69 -5.31 12.91
C SER A 158 30.66 -4.53 13.74
N HIS A 159 29.41 -5.01 13.67
CA HIS A 159 28.35 -4.96 14.68
C HIS A 159 28.41 -3.84 15.75
N LEU A 160 27.79 -2.69 15.44
CA LEU A 160 27.42 -1.69 16.46
C LEU A 160 25.93 -1.31 16.32
N THR A 161 25.06 -2.31 16.18
CA THR A 161 23.60 -2.13 16.18
C THR A 161 22.86 -2.97 17.23
N ASP A 162 23.55 -3.84 17.97
CA ASP A 162 22.90 -4.79 18.91
C ASP A 162 22.90 -4.35 20.40
N LEU A 163 23.33 -3.12 20.73
CA LEU A 163 23.49 -2.72 22.14
C LEU A 163 22.47 -1.70 22.66
N LEU A 164 21.37 -1.42 21.95
CA LEU A 164 20.36 -0.45 22.40
C LEU A 164 18.89 -0.87 22.24
N GLU A 165 18.57 -2.09 21.81
CA GLU A 165 17.18 -2.55 21.90
C GLU A 165 16.87 -3.00 23.34
N PRO A 166 15.95 -2.34 24.06
CA PRO A 166 15.47 -2.88 25.33
C PRO A 166 14.85 -4.26 25.07
N PRO A 167 14.95 -5.21 26.02
CA PRO A 167 14.40 -6.55 25.84
C PRO A 167 12.91 -6.44 25.52
N LYS A 168 12.51 -7.02 24.37
CA LYS A 168 11.11 -7.13 23.95
C LYS A 168 10.34 -7.78 25.09
N ALA A 169 9.40 -7.03 25.68
CA ALA A 169 8.50 -7.58 26.66
C ALA A 169 7.59 -8.56 25.92
N ASP A 170 7.85 -9.86 26.06
CA ASP A 170 6.92 -10.89 25.62
C ASP A 170 5.56 -10.60 26.29
N ILE A 171 4.56 -10.28 25.47
CA ILE A 171 3.19 -10.09 25.94
C ILE A 171 2.80 -11.41 26.63
N SER A 172 2.49 -11.31 27.92
CA SER A 172 1.95 -12.42 28.69
C SER A 172 0.81 -13.05 27.89
N PRO A 173 0.77 -14.38 27.67
CA PRO A 173 -0.31 -15.05 26.94
C PRO A 173 -1.71 -14.84 27.56
N ASN A 174 -1.78 -14.23 28.75
CA ASN A 174 -3.03 -13.86 29.44
C ASN A 174 -3.43 -12.38 29.26
N ALA A 175 -2.59 -11.53 28.65
CA ALA A 175 -2.93 -10.14 28.39
C ALA A 175 -3.72 -10.03 27.08
N THR A 176 -4.97 -9.59 27.16
CA THR A 176 -5.80 -9.34 25.98
C THR A 176 -5.35 -8.04 25.32
N TYR A 177 -5.04 -8.07 24.02
CA TYR A 177 -4.67 -6.89 23.25
C TYR A 177 -5.80 -5.83 23.27
N THR A 178 -5.42 -4.55 23.33
CA THR A 178 -6.37 -3.42 23.23
C THR A 178 -5.78 -2.32 22.35
N LEU A 179 -6.61 -1.70 21.50
CA LEU A 179 -6.21 -0.55 20.66
C LEU A 179 -5.95 0.74 21.46
N GLY A 180 -6.29 0.76 22.74
CA GLY A 180 -6.13 1.88 23.65
C GLY A 180 -7.16 1.84 24.79
N PRO A 181 -7.17 2.86 25.67
CA PRO A 181 -8.15 2.95 26.74
C PRO A 181 -9.59 2.92 26.19
N LYS A 182 -10.49 2.22 26.90
CA LYS A 182 -11.90 2.12 26.52
C LYS A 182 -12.57 3.49 26.65
N ILE A 183 -13.27 3.90 25.59
CA ILE A 183 -14.11 5.09 25.54
C ILE A 183 -15.56 4.63 25.37
N THR A 184 -16.49 5.16 26.16
CA THR A 184 -17.91 4.75 26.16
C THR A 184 -18.89 5.90 25.88
N ASN A 185 -18.38 7.13 25.76
CA ASN A 185 -19.18 8.34 25.59
C ASN A 185 -18.68 9.22 24.43
N TRP A 186 -18.06 8.62 23.41
CA TRP A 186 -17.44 9.34 22.28
C TRP A 186 -18.43 10.24 21.54
N ASP A 187 -19.64 9.77 21.25
CA ASP A 187 -20.66 10.58 20.56
C ASP A 187 -21.01 11.85 21.35
N SER A 188 -21.05 11.76 22.68
CA SER A 188 -21.29 12.92 23.54
C SER A 188 -20.10 13.88 23.55
N GLN A 189 -18.87 13.35 23.64
CA GLN A 189 -17.66 14.17 23.57
C GLN A 189 -17.55 14.89 22.22
N ARG A 190 -17.75 14.17 21.12
CA ARG A 190 -17.71 14.69 19.75
C ARG A 190 -18.78 15.76 19.52
N LYS A 191 -20.00 15.56 20.03
CA LYS A 191 -21.07 16.57 19.98
C LYS A 191 -20.71 17.85 20.74
N VAL A 192 -20.12 17.73 21.94
CA VAL A 192 -19.66 18.90 22.70
C VAL A 192 -18.56 19.64 21.95
N TRP A 193 -17.59 18.92 21.39
CA TRP A 193 -16.51 19.50 20.61
C TRP A 193 -17.02 20.24 19.38
N LEU A 194 -17.93 19.65 18.59
CA LEU A 194 -18.50 20.28 17.40
C LEU A 194 -19.26 21.58 17.74
N ASN A 195 -19.96 21.61 18.87
CA ASN A 195 -20.65 22.83 19.34
C ASN A 195 -19.67 23.93 19.77
N GLN A 196 -18.49 23.56 20.26
CA GLN A 196 -17.45 24.50 20.70
C GLN A 196 -16.55 25.00 19.56
N ASN A 197 -16.49 24.28 18.44
CA ASN A 197 -15.60 24.56 17.31
C ASN A 197 -16.41 24.65 15.99
N PRO A 198 -17.32 25.63 15.85
CA PRO A 198 -18.21 25.77 14.68
C PRO A 198 -17.46 26.02 13.36
N GLU A 199 -16.21 26.46 13.41
CA GLU A 199 -15.31 26.64 12.27
C GLU A 199 -14.82 25.32 11.65
N PHE A 200 -14.98 24.20 12.37
CA PHE A 200 -14.69 22.84 11.90
C PHE A 200 -15.96 21.98 11.83
N PRO A 201 -16.92 22.30 10.94
CA PRO A 201 -18.16 21.54 10.85
C PRO A 201 -17.91 20.16 10.23
N ASN A 202 -18.68 19.17 10.70
CA ASN A 202 -18.71 17.83 10.13
C ASN A 202 -19.52 17.73 8.83
N ILE A 203 -20.22 18.81 8.45
CA ILE A 203 -20.92 18.96 7.18
C ILE A 203 -20.51 20.30 6.54
N VAL A 204 -19.99 20.24 5.32
CA VAL A 204 -19.58 21.41 4.52
C VAL A 204 -20.41 21.44 3.24
N ASN A 205 -21.11 22.55 2.97
CA ASN A 205 -21.98 22.70 1.79
C ASN A 205 -22.99 21.55 1.61
N GLY A 206 -23.57 21.06 2.71
CA GLY A 206 -24.53 19.95 2.70
C GLY A 206 -23.92 18.56 2.50
N LYS A 207 -22.58 18.44 2.43
CA LYS A 207 -21.86 17.17 2.30
C LYS A 207 -21.10 16.85 3.59
N ALA A 208 -21.16 15.59 4.02
CA ALA A 208 -20.39 15.16 5.18
C ALA A 208 -18.88 15.24 4.90
N ARG A 209 -18.09 15.67 5.88
CA ARG A 209 -16.64 15.74 5.77
C ARG A 209 -16.04 14.33 5.74
N ILE A 210 -15.27 14.03 4.70
CA ILE A 210 -14.57 12.76 4.52
C ILE A 210 -13.06 12.98 4.67
N LEU A 211 -12.39 12.05 5.36
CA LEU A 211 -10.94 11.93 5.39
C LEU A 211 -10.54 10.61 4.71
N LEU A 212 -9.91 10.69 3.53
CA LEU A 212 -9.33 9.52 2.87
C LEU A 212 -8.05 9.12 3.60
N LEU A 213 -7.97 7.88 4.07
CA LEU A 213 -6.79 7.29 4.66
C LEU A 213 -6.24 6.21 3.74
N THR A 214 -4.96 6.33 3.40
CA THR A 214 -4.18 5.29 2.73
C THR A 214 -2.81 5.19 3.38
N GLY A 215 -1.98 4.22 2.98
CA GLY A 215 -0.62 4.14 3.50
C GLY A 215 0.17 2.98 2.92
N SER A 216 1.46 2.97 3.22
CA SER A 216 2.39 1.91 2.86
C SER A 216 3.37 1.66 4.01
N SER A 217 4.16 0.59 3.89
CA SER A 217 5.29 0.37 4.81
C SER A 217 6.25 1.58 4.80
N PRO A 218 6.89 1.93 5.95
CA PRO A 218 7.93 2.96 6.01
C PRO A 218 9.18 2.63 5.19
N GLY A 219 9.49 1.34 5.08
CA GLY A 219 10.68 0.88 4.36
C GLY A 219 10.51 0.94 2.84
N PRO A 220 11.61 1.00 2.09
CA PRO A 220 11.53 0.85 0.64
C PRO A 220 10.92 -0.51 0.29
N CYS A 221 10.15 -0.54 -0.80
CA CYS A 221 9.61 -1.78 -1.33
C CYS A 221 10.72 -2.77 -1.73
N ASP A 222 10.46 -4.08 -1.55
CA ASP A 222 11.42 -5.16 -1.89
C ASP A 222 11.92 -5.04 -3.35
N LYS A 223 11.02 -4.60 -4.24
CA LYS A 223 11.35 -4.25 -5.63
C LYS A 223 11.26 -2.73 -5.82
N PRO A 224 12.29 -2.07 -6.37
CA PRO A 224 12.29 -0.62 -6.57
C PRO A 224 11.09 -0.10 -7.36
N ILE A 225 10.64 -0.86 -8.37
CA ILE A 225 9.46 -0.53 -9.18
C ILE A 225 8.17 -0.41 -8.34
N GLY A 226 8.08 -1.12 -7.21
CA GLY A 226 6.95 -1.01 -6.29
C GLY A 226 6.75 0.41 -5.77
N ASN A 227 7.85 1.09 -5.39
CA ASN A 227 7.80 2.48 -4.93
C ASN A 227 7.24 3.42 -6.01
N TYR A 228 7.56 3.16 -7.28
CA TYR A 228 7.04 3.94 -8.40
C TYR A 228 5.52 3.79 -8.55
N TYR A 229 4.99 2.57 -8.38
CA TYR A 229 3.55 2.36 -8.42
C TYR A 229 2.82 2.87 -7.18
N LEU A 230 3.44 2.85 -5.99
CA LEU A 230 2.91 3.57 -4.82
C LEU A 230 2.80 5.07 -5.09
N LEU A 231 3.82 5.67 -5.71
CA LEU A 231 3.81 7.08 -6.09
C LEU A 231 2.67 7.40 -7.09
N LYS A 232 2.48 6.54 -8.09
CA LYS A 232 1.37 6.69 -9.04
C LYS A 232 0.01 6.54 -8.34
N ALA A 233 -0.11 5.59 -7.42
CA ALA A 233 -1.34 5.39 -6.68
C ALA A 233 -1.68 6.57 -5.76
N VAL A 234 -0.69 7.17 -5.07
CA VAL A 234 -0.95 8.37 -4.28
C VAL A 234 -1.28 9.58 -5.16
N LYS A 235 -0.64 9.77 -6.32
CA LYS A 235 -1.04 10.82 -7.27
C LYS A 235 -2.50 10.66 -7.70
N ASN A 236 -2.90 9.44 -8.07
CA ASN A 236 -4.30 9.14 -8.44
C ASN A 236 -5.28 9.54 -7.33
N LYS A 237 -5.00 9.16 -6.08
CA LYS A 237 -5.81 9.54 -4.92
C LYS A 237 -5.82 11.05 -4.67
N ILE A 238 -4.67 11.72 -4.78
CA ILE A 238 -4.55 13.19 -4.68
C ILE A 238 -5.44 13.88 -5.73
N ASP A 239 -5.43 13.41 -6.97
CA ASP A 239 -6.22 14.01 -8.04
C ASP A 239 -7.73 13.87 -7.78
N TYR A 240 -8.19 12.69 -7.34
CA TYR A 240 -9.57 12.48 -6.94
C TYR A 240 -9.95 13.37 -5.74
N CYS A 241 -9.19 13.30 -4.65
CA CYS A 241 -9.43 14.08 -3.44
C CYS A 241 -9.49 15.59 -3.70
N ARG A 242 -8.58 16.12 -4.53
CA ARG A 242 -8.55 17.53 -4.92
C ARG A 242 -9.81 17.94 -5.69
N LEU A 243 -10.32 17.09 -6.58
CA LEU A 243 -11.50 17.40 -7.37
C LEU A 243 -12.80 17.30 -6.57
N HIS A 244 -12.83 16.45 -5.53
CA HIS A 244 -14.01 16.20 -4.69
C HIS A 244 -13.99 16.93 -3.34
N GLY A 245 -12.93 17.69 -3.04
CA GLY A 245 -12.82 18.42 -1.77
C GLY A 245 -12.65 17.51 -0.56
N ILE A 246 -11.93 16.40 -0.73
CA ILE A 246 -11.68 15.39 0.31
C ILE A 246 -10.24 15.56 0.81
N GLU A 247 -10.05 15.55 2.13
CA GLU A 247 -8.72 15.57 2.74
C GLU A 247 -8.10 14.17 2.69
N ILE A 248 -6.77 14.09 2.59
CA ILE A 248 -6.04 12.81 2.49
C ILE A 248 -4.95 12.72 3.56
N VAL A 249 -4.88 11.56 4.24
CA VAL A 249 -3.78 11.15 5.10
C VAL A 249 -3.07 9.96 4.45
N TYR A 250 -1.75 10.09 4.31
CA TYR A 250 -0.89 8.99 3.86
C TYR A 250 -0.03 8.51 5.03
N ASN A 251 -0.36 7.35 5.60
CA ASN A 251 0.40 6.78 6.69
C ASN A 251 1.66 6.04 6.18
N MET A 252 2.79 6.31 6.82
CA MET A 252 4.03 5.54 6.68
C MET A 252 4.56 5.05 8.03
N ALA A 253 3.82 5.23 9.12
CA ALA A 253 4.23 4.84 10.46
C ALA A 253 3.54 3.56 10.92
N ASN A 254 4.29 2.66 11.55
CA ASN A 254 3.72 1.56 12.33
C ASN A 254 3.42 2.09 13.73
N LEU A 255 2.14 2.37 14.01
CA LEU A 255 1.72 2.90 15.32
C LEU A 255 1.70 1.84 16.43
N ASP A 256 1.67 0.57 16.04
CA ASP A 256 1.55 -0.57 16.94
C ASP A 256 2.40 -1.73 16.39
N GLU A 257 3.27 -2.28 17.25
CA GLU A 257 4.17 -3.36 16.84
C GLU A 257 3.45 -4.70 16.66
N GLU A 258 2.33 -4.91 17.35
CA GLU A 258 1.55 -6.15 17.30
C GLU A 258 0.65 -6.21 16.07
N LEU A 259 0.06 -5.06 15.69
CA LEU A 259 -0.79 -4.91 14.51
C LEU A 259 0.01 -4.51 13.26
N SER A 260 0.80 -5.45 12.76
CA SER A 260 1.59 -5.31 11.53
C SER A 260 0.83 -5.68 10.24
N GLY A 261 1.35 -5.28 9.09
CA GLY A 261 0.82 -5.66 7.78
C GLY A 261 -0.56 -5.03 7.53
N TYR A 262 -1.51 -5.83 7.03
CA TYR A 262 -2.86 -5.35 6.74
C TYR A 262 -3.62 -4.87 7.99
N TRP A 263 -3.21 -5.31 9.18
CA TRP A 263 -3.82 -4.91 10.46
C TRP A 263 -3.49 -3.48 10.90
N THR A 264 -2.46 -2.85 10.32
CA THR A 264 -2.00 -1.51 10.73
C THR A 264 -3.06 -0.41 10.53
N LYS A 265 -4.06 -0.68 9.67
CA LYS A 265 -5.16 0.25 9.42
C LYS A 265 -6.01 0.50 10.67
N LEU A 266 -6.24 -0.50 11.53
CA LEU A 266 -7.10 -0.39 12.72
C LEU A 266 -6.58 0.68 13.73
N PRO A 267 -5.34 0.63 14.22
CA PRO A 267 -4.83 1.64 15.16
C PRO A 267 -4.76 3.03 14.53
N MET A 268 -4.46 3.14 13.23
CA MET A 268 -4.47 4.42 12.52
C MET A 268 -5.88 5.01 12.41
N ILE A 269 -6.87 4.21 12.01
CA ILE A 269 -8.27 4.65 11.94
C ILE A 269 -8.74 5.14 13.31
N ARG A 270 -8.49 4.38 14.39
CA ARG A 270 -8.84 4.80 15.75
C ARG A 270 -8.17 6.13 16.12
N THR A 271 -6.89 6.29 15.80
CA THR A 271 -6.13 7.52 16.08
C THR A 271 -6.74 8.73 15.36
N LEU A 272 -7.08 8.58 14.08
CA LEU A 272 -7.71 9.66 13.31
C LEU A 272 -9.12 9.97 13.78
N MET A 273 -9.92 8.97 14.17
CA MET A 273 -11.27 9.23 14.74
C MET A 273 -11.19 10.17 15.95
N LEU A 274 -10.26 9.88 16.85
CA LEU A 274 -10.10 10.65 18.10
C LEU A 274 -9.43 12.01 17.89
N SER A 275 -8.56 12.13 16.88
CA SER A 275 -7.81 13.36 16.59
C SER A 275 -8.56 14.32 15.67
N HIS A 276 -9.55 13.82 14.93
CA HIS A 276 -10.37 14.60 14.00
C HIS A 276 -11.88 14.47 14.30
N PRO A 277 -12.38 15.06 15.40
CA PRO A 277 -13.81 15.01 15.74
C PRO A 277 -14.70 15.68 14.68
N GLU A 278 -14.16 16.58 13.87
CA GLU A 278 -14.83 17.22 12.73
C GLU A 278 -15.08 16.25 11.56
N VAL A 279 -14.30 15.19 11.41
CA VAL A 279 -14.48 14.23 10.31
C VAL A 279 -15.69 13.35 10.59
N GLU A 280 -16.61 13.27 9.64
CA GLU A 280 -17.79 12.40 9.73
C GLU A 280 -17.50 10.98 9.26
N TRP A 281 -16.70 10.84 8.19
CA TRP A 281 -16.33 9.56 7.61
C TRP A 281 -14.83 9.44 7.44
N ILE A 282 -14.25 8.37 7.97
CA ILE A 282 -12.91 7.92 7.57
C ILE A 282 -13.08 6.92 6.45
N TRP A 283 -12.41 7.17 5.33
CA TRP A 283 -12.46 6.31 4.16
C TRP A 283 -11.11 5.64 3.98
N TRP A 284 -11.01 4.38 4.38
CA TRP A 284 -9.81 3.58 4.13
C TRP A 284 -9.76 3.16 2.66
N MET A 285 -8.59 3.29 2.06
CA MET A 285 -8.32 2.80 0.70
C MET A 285 -6.90 2.25 0.60
N ASP A 286 -6.77 0.97 0.25
CA ASP A 286 -5.49 0.28 0.08
C ASP A 286 -4.59 0.98 -0.96
N SER A 287 -3.28 0.82 -0.79
CA SER A 287 -2.27 1.46 -1.64
C SER A 287 -2.31 0.99 -3.10
N ASP A 288 -2.78 -0.23 -3.35
CA ASP A 288 -2.93 -0.88 -4.65
C ASP A 288 -4.37 -0.77 -5.21
N ALA A 289 -5.23 0.04 -4.58
CA ALA A 289 -6.49 0.47 -5.16
C ALA A 289 -6.35 1.82 -5.88
N LEU A 290 -6.94 1.94 -7.06
CA LEU A 290 -6.94 3.17 -7.87
C LEU A 290 -8.38 3.62 -8.15
N PHE A 291 -8.63 4.92 -8.03
CA PHE A 291 -9.81 5.52 -8.63
C PHE A 291 -9.70 5.41 -10.14
N THR A 292 -10.70 4.81 -10.78
CA THR A 292 -10.82 4.70 -12.23
C THR A 292 -12.00 5.47 -12.79
N ASP A 293 -12.95 5.87 -11.95
CA ASP A 293 -13.92 6.92 -12.23
C ASP A 293 -13.59 8.17 -11.40
N ILE A 294 -13.01 9.18 -12.03
CA ILE A 294 -12.62 10.43 -11.37
C ILE A 294 -13.83 11.33 -11.13
N LEU A 295 -14.95 11.13 -11.85
CA LEU A 295 -16.13 11.99 -11.75
C LEU A 295 -17.21 11.42 -10.83
N PHE A 296 -17.20 10.12 -10.58
CA PHE A 296 -18.13 9.49 -9.67
C PHE A 296 -17.97 10.04 -8.24
N GLU A 297 -19.11 10.37 -7.62
CA GLU A 297 -19.20 10.80 -6.22
C GLU A 297 -19.97 9.75 -5.42
N ILE A 298 -19.44 9.40 -4.24
CA ILE A 298 -20.09 8.44 -3.34
C ILE A 298 -21.47 8.98 -2.92
N PRO A 299 -22.56 8.19 -3.08
CA PRO A 299 -23.92 8.64 -2.75
C PRO A 299 -24.17 8.59 -1.24
N LEU A 300 -23.48 9.43 -0.46
CA LEU A 300 -23.57 9.47 1.01
C LEU A 300 -24.99 9.49 1.60
N PRO A 301 -26.00 10.15 1.01
CA PRO A 301 -27.38 10.08 1.51
C PRO A 301 -27.93 8.66 1.64
N ARG A 302 -27.46 7.71 0.81
CA ARG A 302 -27.83 6.29 0.88
C ARG A 302 -27.41 5.64 2.20
N TYR A 303 -26.37 6.16 2.85
CA TYR A 303 -25.72 5.56 4.01
C TYR A 303 -26.04 6.27 5.33
N GLU A 304 -27.03 7.18 5.34
CA GLU A 304 -27.35 8.02 6.51
C GLU A 304 -27.56 7.22 7.81
N ASN A 305 -28.17 6.04 7.72
CA ASN A 305 -28.51 5.20 8.88
C ASN A 305 -27.46 4.13 9.21
N HIS A 306 -26.33 4.13 8.49
CA HIS A 306 -25.25 3.15 8.60
C HIS A 306 -23.96 3.81 9.08
N ASN A 307 -23.08 3.00 9.67
CA ASN A 307 -21.79 3.42 10.21
C ASN A 307 -20.61 2.77 9.50
N LEU A 308 -20.80 1.61 8.86
CA LEU A 308 -19.81 0.97 8.00
C LEU A 308 -20.42 0.78 6.61
N VAL A 309 -19.73 1.26 5.57
CA VAL A 309 -20.05 0.99 4.17
C VAL A 309 -18.89 0.23 3.56
N ILE A 310 -19.16 -0.97 3.06
CA ILE A 310 -18.13 -1.88 2.56
C ILE A 310 -18.65 -2.61 1.34
N HIS A 311 -17.80 -2.76 0.32
CA HIS A 311 -18.19 -3.51 -0.87
C HIS A 311 -18.33 -4.99 -0.56
N GLY A 312 -19.35 -5.63 -1.10
CA GLY A 312 -19.51 -7.07 -0.99
C GLY A 312 -20.77 -7.62 -1.62
N TYR A 313 -20.97 -8.93 -1.47
CA TYR A 313 -22.11 -9.64 -2.05
C TYR A 313 -22.94 -10.27 -0.92
N PRO A 314 -24.20 -9.83 -0.70
CA PRO A 314 -25.03 -10.35 0.39
C PRO A 314 -25.22 -11.88 0.37
N ASP A 315 -25.34 -12.48 -0.81
CA ASP A 315 -25.45 -13.95 -0.93
C ASP A 315 -24.18 -14.65 -0.44
N LEU A 316 -23.00 -14.20 -0.89
CA LEU A 316 -21.72 -14.72 -0.43
C LEU A 316 -21.54 -14.56 1.08
N LEU A 317 -22.00 -13.44 1.64
CA LEU A 317 -21.88 -13.14 3.06
C LEU A 317 -22.79 -14.03 3.90
N PHE A 318 -24.11 -13.94 3.68
CA PHE A 318 -25.09 -14.52 4.59
C PHE A 318 -25.41 -15.98 4.30
N ASN A 319 -25.39 -16.40 3.03
CA ASN A 319 -25.76 -17.76 2.64
C ASN A 319 -24.51 -18.65 2.54
N GLN A 320 -23.46 -18.17 1.86
CA GLN A 320 -22.29 -18.99 1.60
C GLN A 320 -21.20 -18.89 2.66
N LYS A 321 -21.20 -17.82 3.46
CA LYS A 321 -20.13 -17.48 4.42
C LYS A 321 -18.74 -17.50 3.77
N SER A 322 -18.65 -16.99 2.55
CA SER A 322 -17.39 -16.92 1.82
C SER A 322 -16.47 -15.87 2.42
N TRP A 323 -15.17 -16.17 2.49
CA TRP A 323 -14.16 -15.23 2.96
C TRP A 323 -13.91 -14.05 2.00
N VAL A 324 -14.42 -14.12 0.77
CA VAL A 324 -14.37 -13.04 -0.23
C VAL A 324 -15.67 -12.26 -0.31
N ALA A 325 -16.60 -12.51 0.61
CA ALA A 325 -17.92 -11.90 0.60
C ALA A 325 -17.91 -10.38 0.77
N LEU A 326 -16.89 -9.84 1.44
CA LEU A 326 -16.64 -8.41 1.64
C LEU A 326 -15.20 -8.09 1.28
N ASN A 327 -14.89 -6.84 0.93
CA ASN A 327 -13.50 -6.39 0.73
C ASN A 327 -13.13 -5.26 1.70
N THR A 328 -12.15 -5.51 2.59
CA THR A 328 -11.67 -4.51 3.57
C THR A 328 -10.54 -3.63 3.04
N GLY A 329 -10.26 -3.70 1.74
CA GLY A 329 -9.31 -2.80 1.10
C GLY A 329 -9.90 -1.42 0.83
N ILE A 330 -11.23 -1.31 0.72
CA ILE A 330 -11.93 -0.03 0.59
C ILE A 330 -13.21 -0.06 1.41
N PHE A 331 -13.31 0.84 2.40
CA PHE A 331 -14.54 1.00 3.19
C PHE A 331 -14.63 2.39 3.81
N LEU A 332 -15.85 2.84 4.09
CA LEU A 332 -16.13 4.04 4.86
C LEU A 332 -16.58 3.65 6.27
N LEU A 333 -16.00 4.29 7.28
CA LEU A 333 -16.34 4.09 8.67
C LEU A 333 -16.66 5.44 9.34
N ARG A 334 -17.88 5.57 9.87
CA ARG A 334 -18.36 6.80 10.50
C ARG A 334 -17.63 7.06 11.80
N ASN A 335 -17.32 8.33 12.09
CA ASN A 335 -16.72 8.73 13.36
C ASN A 335 -17.77 8.78 14.49
N CYS A 336 -18.01 7.62 15.12
CA CYS A 336 -19.00 7.47 16.19
C CYS A 336 -18.58 6.37 17.19
N GLN A 337 -19.27 6.31 18.34
CA GLN A 337 -19.01 5.34 19.40
C GLN A 337 -19.12 3.89 18.90
N TRP A 338 -20.11 3.61 18.05
CA TRP A 338 -20.30 2.29 17.45
C TRP A 338 -19.05 1.82 16.69
N SER A 339 -18.39 2.72 15.96
CA SER A 339 -17.19 2.39 15.19
C SER A 339 -15.97 2.14 16.08
N LEU A 340 -15.82 2.88 17.19
CA LEU A 340 -14.79 2.58 18.19
C LEU A 340 -15.01 1.19 18.80
N ASP A 341 -16.26 0.85 19.10
CA ASP A 341 -16.62 -0.47 19.63
C ASP A 341 -16.38 -1.58 18.60
N LEU A 342 -16.63 -1.33 17.32
CA LEU A 342 -16.31 -2.26 16.24
C LEU A 342 -14.80 -2.50 16.14
N LEU A 343 -13.98 -1.44 16.16
CA LEU A 343 -12.53 -1.56 16.10
C LEU A 343 -11.98 -2.40 17.27
N ASP A 344 -12.48 -2.17 18.49
CA ASP A 344 -12.14 -2.97 19.67
C ASP A 344 -12.49 -4.45 19.51
N ALA A 345 -13.62 -4.76 18.85
CA ALA A 345 -14.06 -6.13 18.60
C ALA A 345 -13.35 -6.81 17.41
N TRP A 346 -12.82 -6.02 16.48
CA TRP A 346 -12.14 -6.50 15.28
C TRP A 346 -10.65 -6.79 15.52
N ALA A 347 -9.98 -5.97 16.31
CA ALA A 347 -8.55 -6.08 16.61
C ALA A 347 -8.06 -7.39 17.25
N PRO A 348 -8.82 -8.14 18.08
CA PRO A 348 -8.28 -9.26 18.87
C PRO A 348 -7.65 -10.41 18.08
N MET A 349 -8.00 -10.57 16.79
CA MET A 349 -7.40 -11.59 15.92
C MET A 349 -6.12 -11.11 15.21
N GLY A 350 -5.76 -9.83 15.37
CA GLY A 350 -4.66 -9.18 14.67
C GLY A 350 -3.26 -9.26 15.27
N PRO A 351 -3.03 -9.41 16.59
CA PRO A 351 -1.68 -9.46 17.16
C PRO A 351 -0.83 -10.57 16.54
N LYS A 352 0.31 -10.21 15.96
CA LYS A 352 1.21 -11.13 15.22
C LYS A 352 1.67 -12.32 16.06
N GLY A 353 2.14 -13.37 15.37
CA GLY A 353 2.58 -14.61 16.01
C GLY A 353 1.43 -15.51 16.41
N LYS A 354 1.53 -16.18 17.57
CA LYS A 354 0.62 -17.28 17.94
C LYS A 354 -0.87 -16.87 17.93
N ILE A 355 -1.21 -15.64 18.33
CA ILE A 355 -2.60 -15.17 18.35
C ILE A 355 -3.17 -15.15 16.92
N ARG A 356 -2.50 -14.46 16.00
CA ARG A 356 -2.91 -14.38 14.59
C ARG A 356 -2.89 -15.74 13.89
N ASP A 357 -1.93 -16.60 14.22
CA ASP A 357 -1.84 -17.95 13.64
C ASP A 357 -3.00 -18.86 14.07
N GLU A 358 -3.33 -18.90 15.37
CA GLU A 358 -4.46 -19.68 15.86
C GLU A 358 -5.81 -19.10 15.40
N ALA A 359 -5.94 -17.78 15.37
CA ALA A 359 -7.11 -17.12 14.78
C ALA A 359 -7.27 -17.49 13.30
N GLY A 360 -6.18 -17.56 12.54
CA GLY A 360 -6.20 -17.99 11.13
C GLY A 360 -6.81 -19.37 10.96
N LYS A 361 -6.49 -20.32 11.85
CA LYS A 361 -7.10 -21.66 11.82
C LYS A 361 -8.61 -21.63 12.10
N ILE A 362 -9.05 -20.80 13.04
CA ILE A 362 -10.48 -20.60 13.34
C ILE A 362 -11.20 -20.03 12.12
N LEU A 363 -10.62 -19.02 11.47
CA LEU A 363 -11.19 -18.38 10.29
C LEU A 363 -11.27 -19.35 9.11
N THR A 364 -10.23 -20.14 8.86
CA THR A 364 -10.22 -21.18 7.81
C THR A 364 -11.25 -22.28 8.07
N ALA A 365 -11.49 -22.64 9.34
CA ALA A 365 -12.52 -23.61 9.69
C ALA A 365 -13.94 -23.05 9.56
N TYR A 366 -14.13 -21.74 9.76
CA TYR A 366 -15.45 -21.11 9.77
C TYR A 366 -15.89 -20.62 8.38
N LEU A 367 -14.97 -20.04 7.59
CA LEU A 367 -15.27 -19.36 6.34
C LEU A 367 -15.04 -20.28 5.13
N LYS A 368 -16.04 -20.33 4.25
CA LYS A 368 -15.97 -21.10 3.02
C LYS A 368 -14.90 -20.53 2.08
N GLY A 369 -14.12 -21.42 1.47
CA GLY A 369 -13.14 -21.05 0.44
C GLY A 369 -11.86 -20.39 0.95
N ARG A 370 -11.73 -20.11 2.26
CA ARG A 370 -10.55 -19.49 2.85
C ARG A 370 -9.38 -20.48 2.88
N PRO A 371 -8.23 -20.16 2.28
CA PRO A 371 -7.05 -21.02 2.40
C PRO A 371 -6.43 -20.97 3.81
N ALA A 372 -5.48 -21.87 4.07
CA ALA A 372 -4.80 -21.96 5.36
C ALA A 372 -3.63 -20.97 5.43
N PHE A 373 -3.82 -19.86 6.14
CA PHE A 373 -2.80 -18.85 6.46
C PHE A 373 -3.22 -18.07 7.72
N GLU A 374 -2.33 -17.21 8.23
CA GLU A 374 -2.56 -16.35 9.39
C GLU A 374 -3.85 -15.52 9.25
N ALA A 375 -4.45 -15.08 10.36
CA ALA A 375 -5.63 -14.23 10.30
C ALA A 375 -5.38 -12.89 9.57
N ASP A 376 -6.30 -12.54 8.68
CA ASP A 376 -6.38 -11.26 7.98
C ASP A 376 -7.59 -10.44 8.45
N ASP A 377 -7.51 -9.12 8.29
CA ASP A 377 -8.55 -8.19 8.73
C ASP A 377 -9.88 -8.44 8.02
N GLN A 378 -9.87 -8.80 6.73
CA GLN A 378 -11.08 -9.10 5.95
C GLN A 378 -11.86 -10.28 6.53
N SER A 379 -11.18 -11.42 6.67
CA SER A 379 -11.76 -12.64 7.22
C SER A 379 -12.23 -12.44 8.66
N ALA A 380 -11.46 -11.72 9.48
CA ALA A 380 -11.84 -11.42 10.85
C ALA A 380 -13.11 -10.55 10.94
N LEU A 381 -13.26 -9.56 10.05
CA LEU A 381 -14.47 -8.74 10.00
C LEU A 381 -15.68 -9.58 9.57
N ILE A 382 -15.55 -10.39 8.52
CA ILE A 382 -16.63 -11.28 8.06
C ILE A 382 -17.05 -12.23 9.18
N TYR A 383 -16.08 -12.86 9.86
CA TYR A 383 -16.34 -13.71 11.01
C TYR A 383 -17.08 -12.97 12.13
N LEU A 384 -16.65 -11.75 12.49
CA LEU A 384 -17.29 -10.93 13.51
C LEU A 384 -18.74 -10.59 13.14
N LEU A 385 -18.99 -10.15 11.91
CA LEU A 385 -20.31 -9.78 11.43
C LEU A 385 -21.27 -10.99 11.36
N LEU A 386 -20.76 -12.19 11.06
CA LEU A 386 -21.58 -13.41 11.01
C LEU A 386 -21.82 -14.01 12.39
N SER A 387 -20.81 -14.01 13.26
CA SER A 387 -20.90 -14.59 14.61
C SER A 387 -21.65 -13.70 15.61
N GLN A 388 -21.65 -12.39 15.41
CA GLN A 388 -22.32 -11.40 16.26
C GLN A 388 -23.30 -10.54 15.45
N LYS A 389 -24.04 -11.18 14.54
CA LYS A 389 -24.92 -10.53 13.56
C LYS A 389 -25.87 -9.51 14.18
N GLU A 390 -26.57 -9.90 15.26
CA GLU A 390 -27.54 -9.05 15.97
C GLU A 390 -26.93 -7.76 16.50
N LYS A 391 -25.63 -7.75 16.80
CA LYS A 391 -24.94 -6.59 17.36
C LYS A 391 -24.47 -5.61 16.30
N TRP A 392 -24.01 -6.11 15.15
CA TRP A 392 -23.26 -5.29 14.20
C TRP A 392 -24.02 -5.01 12.89
N ILE A 393 -24.75 -5.99 12.34
CA ILE A 393 -25.13 -5.96 10.93
C ILE A 393 -26.10 -4.83 10.58
N GLU A 394 -26.92 -4.39 11.54
CA GLU A 394 -27.90 -3.30 11.33
C GLU A 394 -27.23 -1.99 10.90
N LYS A 395 -25.97 -1.76 11.32
CA LYS A 395 -25.20 -0.56 11.00
C LYS A 395 -24.21 -0.76 9.85
N VAL A 396 -24.23 -1.92 9.18
CA VAL A 396 -23.36 -2.23 8.04
C VAL A 396 -24.16 -2.18 6.75
N TYR A 397 -23.71 -1.34 5.81
CA TYR A 397 -24.20 -1.32 4.44
C TYR A 397 -23.24 -2.13 3.55
N VAL A 398 -23.74 -3.23 2.98
CA VAL A 398 -23.01 -4.02 1.99
C VAL A 398 -23.31 -3.45 0.61
N GLU A 399 -22.38 -2.68 0.06
CA GLU A 399 -22.53 -1.99 -1.23
C GLU A 399 -22.18 -2.93 -2.39
N ASN A 400 -23.07 -2.98 -3.39
CA ASN A 400 -22.92 -3.82 -4.58
C ASN A 400 -23.53 -3.19 -5.84
N GLN A 401 -23.95 -1.92 -5.79
CA GLN A 401 -24.54 -1.20 -6.94
C GLN A 401 -23.50 -0.45 -7.77
N TYR A 402 -22.29 -0.26 -7.23
CA TYR A 402 -21.14 0.29 -7.95
C TYR A 402 -19.87 -0.30 -7.36
N TYR A 403 -18.76 -0.19 -8.08
CA TYR A 403 -17.47 -0.75 -7.67
C TYR A 403 -16.77 0.14 -6.64
N LEU A 404 -17.30 0.21 -5.42
CA LEU A 404 -16.54 0.70 -4.25
C LEU A 404 -15.23 -0.11 -4.11
N HIS A 405 -15.28 -1.40 -4.46
CA HIS A 405 -14.15 -2.25 -4.76
C HIS A 405 -14.41 -2.99 -6.07
N GLY A 406 -13.60 -2.76 -7.10
CA GLY A 406 -13.67 -3.50 -8.36
C GLY A 406 -12.47 -4.43 -8.53
N PHE A 407 -12.71 -5.73 -8.66
CA PHE A 407 -11.64 -6.72 -8.84
C PHE A 407 -10.99 -6.58 -10.22
N TRP A 408 -9.70 -6.26 -10.24
CA TRP A 408 -8.98 -5.80 -11.44
C TRP A 408 -9.02 -6.78 -12.63
N GLU A 409 -8.95 -8.10 -12.41
CA GLU A 409 -8.92 -9.06 -13.51
C GLU A 409 -10.17 -9.01 -14.40
N GLY A 410 -11.34 -8.68 -13.84
CA GLY A 410 -12.59 -8.55 -14.59
C GLY A 410 -12.78 -7.20 -15.28
N LEU A 411 -11.89 -6.23 -15.03
CA LEU A 411 -12.08 -4.83 -15.42
C LEU A 411 -11.02 -4.34 -16.42
N VAL A 412 -9.74 -4.62 -16.15
CA VAL A 412 -8.63 -3.93 -16.83
C VAL A 412 -8.54 -4.18 -18.32
N ASP A 413 -9.05 -5.31 -18.81
CA ASP A 413 -9.05 -5.67 -20.22
C ASP A 413 -10.24 -5.06 -20.99
N ARG A 414 -11.21 -4.48 -20.28
CA ARG A 414 -12.41 -3.84 -20.84
C ARG A 414 -12.30 -2.32 -20.97
N TYR A 415 -11.20 -1.70 -20.53
CA TYR A 415 -11.08 -0.24 -20.53
C TYR A 415 -11.24 0.42 -21.90
N GLU A 416 -10.71 -0.18 -22.97
CA GLU A 416 -10.89 0.35 -24.32
C GLU A 416 -12.37 0.31 -24.75
N GLU A 417 -13.07 -0.78 -24.43
CA GLU A 417 -14.53 -0.88 -24.66
C GLU A 417 -15.28 0.20 -23.87
N MET A 418 -14.90 0.42 -22.60
CA MET A 418 -15.53 1.43 -21.75
C MET A 418 -15.32 2.85 -22.29
N ILE A 419 -14.12 3.16 -22.79
CA ILE A 419 -13.80 4.44 -23.44
C ILE A 419 -14.66 4.67 -24.69
N GLU A 420 -14.92 3.61 -25.45
CA GLU A 420 -15.69 3.69 -26.69
C GLU A 420 -17.20 3.85 -26.44
N LYS A 421 -17.75 3.09 -25.49
CA LYS A 421 -19.21 2.95 -25.30
C LYS A 421 -19.80 3.84 -24.21
N TYR A 422 -19.01 4.21 -23.22
CA TYR A 422 -19.51 4.83 -21.99
C TYR A 422 -18.77 6.13 -21.65
N HIS A 423 -19.02 6.65 -20.45
CA HIS A 423 -18.41 7.86 -19.93
C HIS A 423 -18.18 7.73 -18.41
N PRO A 424 -17.22 8.48 -17.83
CA PRO A 424 -17.07 8.56 -16.37
C PRO A 424 -18.29 9.19 -15.69
N GLY A 425 -18.47 8.91 -14.41
CA GLY A 425 -19.60 9.31 -13.57
C GLY A 425 -20.58 8.19 -13.22
N LEU A 426 -20.33 6.95 -13.71
CA LEU A 426 -21.26 5.82 -13.55
C LEU A 426 -20.89 4.93 -12.35
N GLY A 427 -19.60 4.71 -12.12
CA GLY A 427 -19.07 3.94 -11.00
C GLY A 427 -19.22 2.41 -11.06
N ASP A 428 -19.96 1.86 -12.02
CA ASP A 428 -20.31 0.43 -12.16
C ASP A 428 -19.57 -0.30 -13.31
N GLU A 429 -20.07 -1.42 -13.83
CA GLU A 429 -19.40 -2.18 -14.92
C GLU A 429 -19.26 -1.44 -16.25
N ARG A 430 -19.93 -0.30 -16.40
CA ARG A 430 -19.82 0.57 -17.57
C ARG A 430 -18.63 1.53 -17.43
N TRP A 431 -18.33 1.94 -16.20
CA TRP A 431 -17.16 2.73 -15.86
C TRP A 431 -16.80 2.57 -14.36
N PRO A 432 -15.88 1.67 -13.99
CA PRO A 432 -15.73 1.24 -12.60
C PRO A 432 -15.18 2.36 -11.73
N PHE A 433 -15.80 2.58 -10.56
CA PHE A 433 -15.35 3.60 -9.63
C PHE A 433 -13.93 3.34 -9.13
N VAL A 434 -13.68 2.17 -8.56
CA VAL A 434 -12.36 1.74 -8.09
C VAL A 434 -11.94 0.47 -8.81
N THR A 435 -10.70 0.43 -9.28
CA THR A 435 -10.01 -0.80 -9.68
C THR A 435 -8.98 -1.17 -8.61
N HIS A 436 -9.13 -2.33 -7.98
CA HIS A 436 -8.32 -2.80 -6.86
C HIS A 436 -7.47 -4.02 -7.27
N PHE A 437 -6.15 -3.88 -7.16
CA PHE A 437 -5.15 -4.86 -7.59
C PHE A 437 -4.84 -5.93 -6.53
N VAL A 438 -5.89 -6.50 -5.94
CA VAL A 438 -5.79 -7.57 -4.94
C VAL A 438 -4.87 -8.68 -5.46
N GLY A 439 -3.88 -9.05 -4.64
CA GLY A 439 -2.90 -10.09 -4.92
C GLY A 439 -1.67 -9.65 -5.73
N CYS A 440 -1.65 -8.44 -6.29
CA CYS A 440 -0.48 -7.94 -7.03
C CYS A 440 0.69 -7.49 -6.14
N LYS A 441 0.41 -7.11 -4.88
CA LYS A 441 1.38 -6.73 -3.83
C LYS A 441 2.60 -5.99 -4.38
N PRO A 442 2.44 -4.76 -4.92
CA PRO A 442 3.49 -4.05 -5.66
C PRO A 442 4.79 -3.85 -4.87
N CYS A 443 4.70 -3.86 -3.53
CA CYS A 443 5.84 -3.67 -2.63
C CYS A 443 6.27 -4.91 -1.84
N GLY A 444 5.58 -6.04 -1.98
CA GLY A 444 5.92 -7.28 -1.32
C GLY A 444 6.80 -8.19 -2.18
N SER A 445 7.48 -9.12 -1.52
CA SER A 445 8.29 -10.17 -2.14
C SER A 445 7.47 -11.27 -2.81
N TYR A 446 6.22 -11.46 -2.39
CA TYR A 446 5.29 -12.46 -2.92
C TYR A 446 4.13 -11.80 -3.65
N ALA A 447 3.80 -12.26 -4.86
CA ALA A 447 2.62 -11.82 -5.61
C ALA A 447 1.85 -13.06 -6.06
N ASP A 448 0.52 -13.01 -5.95
CA ASP A 448 -0.39 -14.10 -6.34
C ASP A 448 -0.54 -14.19 -7.87
N TYR A 449 -0.05 -13.16 -8.57
CA TYR A 449 -0.12 -13.00 -10.01
C TYR A 449 1.25 -12.75 -10.63
N ALA A 450 1.34 -12.99 -11.95
CA ALA A 450 2.52 -12.62 -12.72
C ALA A 450 2.78 -11.11 -12.59
N VAL A 451 3.94 -10.77 -12.03
CA VAL A 451 4.37 -9.40 -11.71
C VAL A 451 4.24 -8.46 -12.91
N ASP A 452 4.60 -8.95 -14.11
CA ASP A 452 4.49 -8.18 -15.34
C ASP A 452 3.03 -7.85 -15.72
N ARG A 453 2.09 -8.78 -15.48
CA ARG A 453 0.67 -8.54 -15.73
C ARG A 453 0.14 -7.49 -14.75
N CYS A 454 0.48 -7.62 -13.47
CA CYS A 454 0.11 -6.65 -12.44
C CYS A 454 0.55 -5.23 -12.80
N PHE A 455 1.84 -5.01 -13.06
CA PHE A 455 2.33 -3.66 -13.33
C PHE A 455 1.80 -3.09 -14.66
N LYS A 456 1.64 -3.90 -15.71
CA LYS A 456 1.00 -3.46 -16.96
C LYS A 456 -0.46 -3.07 -16.74
N SER A 457 -1.20 -3.85 -15.95
CA SER A 457 -2.61 -3.56 -15.66
C SER A 457 -2.77 -2.35 -14.72
N MET A 458 -1.88 -2.17 -13.74
CA MET A 458 -1.81 -0.95 -12.91
C MET A 458 -1.49 0.28 -13.75
N GLU A 459 -0.58 0.15 -14.74
CA GLU A 459 -0.27 1.22 -15.68
C GLU A 459 -1.51 1.63 -16.50
N ARG A 460 -2.26 0.63 -17.00
CA ARG A 460 -3.51 0.85 -17.72
C ARG A 460 -4.56 1.55 -16.87
N ALA A 461 -4.81 1.07 -15.64
CA ALA A 461 -5.78 1.67 -14.73
C ALA A 461 -5.41 3.10 -14.35
N PHE A 462 -4.13 3.35 -14.05
CA PHE A 462 -3.66 4.71 -13.78
C PHE A 462 -3.88 5.63 -14.99
N ASN A 463 -3.47 5.23 -16.20
CA ASN A 463 -3.60 6.08 -17.39
C ASN A 463 -5.08 6.24 -17.81
N PHE A 464 -5.94 5.26 -17.54
CA PHE A 464 -7.39 5.34 -17.74
C PHE A 464 -8.01 6.43 -16.85
N ALA A 465 -7.57 6.51 -15.59
CA ALA A 465 -7.96 7.55 -14.66
C ALA A 465 -7.32 8.91 -14.99
N ASP A 466 -6.00 8.95 -15.19
CA ASP A 466 -5.24 10.18 -15.43
C ASP A 466 -5.67 10.85 -16.74
N ASN A 467 -6.14 10.11 -17.74
CA ASN A 467 -6.78 10.67 -18.93
C ASN A 467 -7.97 11.58 -18.62
N GLN A 468 -8.77 11.28 -17.59
CA GLN A 468 -9.90 12.11 -17.19
C GLN A 468 -9.40 13.43 -16.60
N VAL A 469 -8.31 13.41 -15.84
CA VAL A 469 -7.65 14.59 -15.28
C VAL A 469 -6.94 15.42 -16.36
N LEU A 470 -6.13 14.78 -17.21
CA LEU A 470 -5.38 15.42 -18.30
C LEU A 470 -6.28 16.10 -19.32
N LYS A 471 -7.50 15.60 -19.51
CA LYS A 471 -8.51 16.21 -20.40
C LYS A 471 -8.80 17.67 -20.02
N LEU A 472 -8.80 18.01 -18.73
CA LEU A 472 -8.93 19.40 -18.24
C LEU A 472 -7.87 20.32 -18.84
N TYR A 473 -6.65 19.80 -18.99
CA TYR A 473 -5.48 20.52 -19.46
C TYR A 473 -5.26 20.40 -20.97
N GLY A 474 -6.10 19.64 -21.68
CA GLY A 474 -6.02 19.50 -23.13
C GLY A 474 -5.04 18.43 -23.59
N PHE A 475 -4.79 17.44 -22.74
CA PHE A 475 -3.91 16.31 -23.03
C PHE A 475 -4.61 14.98 -22.79
N SER A 476 -4.04 13.92 -23.37
CA SER A 476 -4.33 12.54 -23.02
C SER A 476 -3.09 11.67 -23.25
N HIS A 477 -3.04 10.51 -22.64
CA HIS A 477 -2.05 9.48 -22.95
C HIS A 477 -2.18 9.02 -24.41
N ARG A 478 -1.06 8.66 -25.03
CA ARG A 478 -1.05 8.09 -26.40
C ARG A 478 -1.74 6.73 -26.47
N GLY A 479 -1.77 6.00 -25.36
CA GLY A 479 -2.49 4.76 -25.14
C GLY A 479 -2.36 4.35 -23.67
N LEU A 480 -3.18 3.41 -23.20
CA LEU A 480 -3.26 3.08 -21.76
C LEU A 480 -1.98 2.45 -21.19
N LEU A 481 -1.09 1.90 -22.02
CA LEU A 481 0.23 1.42 -21.60
C LEU A 481 1.36 2.44 -21.79
N SER A 482 1.08 3.61 -22.35
CA SER A 482 2.11 4.58 -22.70
C SER A 482 2.16 5.73 -21.68
N PRO A 483 3.31 5.99 -21.06
CA PRO A 483 3.48 7.18 -20.22
C PRO A 483 3.56 8.47 -21.05
N LYS A 484 3.68 8.37 -22.39
CA LYS A 484 3.74 9.53 -23.28
C LYS A 484 2.36 10.12 -23.46
N ILE A 485 2.27 11.44 -23.36
CA ILE A 485 1.05 12.20 -23.62
C ILE A 485 1.02 12.73 -25.07
N LYS A 486 -0.17 13.11 -25.51
CA LYS A 486 -0.47 13.84 -26.73
C LYS A 486 -1.43 14.98 -26.41
N ARG A 487 -1.32 16.06 -27.17
CA ARG A 487 -2.25 17.18 -27.13
C ARG A 487 -3.54 16.77 -27.83
N ILE A 488 -4.69 17.13 -27.26
CA ILE A 488 -6.03 16.86 -27.83
C ILE A 488 -6.80 18.13 -28.21
N ARG A 489 -6.24 19.32 -27.94
CA ARG A 489 -6.79 20.62 -28.33
C ARG A 489 -5.69 21.60 -28.69
N ASN A 490 -5.94 22.48 -29.65
CA ASN A 490 -5.00 23.54 -30.01
C ASN A 490 -4.80 24.52 -28.84
N GLU A 491 -3.64 25.20 -28.83
CA GLU A 491 -3.41 26.29 -27.90
C GLU A 491 -4.29 27.49 -28.26
N THR A 492 -4.68 28.23 -27.23
CA THR A 492 -5.47 29.45 -27.37
C THR A 492 -4.88 30.52 -26.47
N VAL A 493 -4.91 31.75 -26.94
CA VAL A 493 -4.57 32.94 -26.14
C VAL A 493 -5.74 33.36 -25.23
N SER A 494 -6.92 32.75 -25.42
CA SER A 494 -8.14 32.99 -24.63
C SER A 494 -8.59 31.71 -23.90
N PRO A 495 -7.80 31.17 -22.95
CA PRO A 495 -8.14 29.90 -22.29
C PRO A 495 -9.43 29.97 -21.45
N LEU A 496 -9.84 31.17 -21.02
CA LEU A 496 -11.00 31.36 -20.14
C LEU A 496 -12.35 31.30 -20.89
N GLU A 497 -12.38 31.48 -22.20
CA GLU A 497 -13.62 31.48 -23.00
C GLU A 497 -14.30 30.11 -23.09
N SER A 498 -13.57 29.03 -22.78
CA SER A 498 -14.03 27.65 -22.95
C SER A 498 -13.96 26.82 -21.67
N VAL A 499 -13.78 27.47 -20.51
CA VAL A 499 -13.65 26.80 -19.21
C VAL A 499 -14.85 25.89 -18.94
N ASP A 500 -16.07 26.41 -19.09
CA ASP A 500 -17.28 25.65 -18.81
C ASP A 500 -17.45 24.44 -19.74
N LYS A 501 -17.04 24.57 -21.00
CA LYS A 501 -17.08 23.48 -21.98
C LYS A 501 -16.14 22.33 -21.60
N PHE A 502 -15.05 22.63 -20.89
CA PHE A 502 -14.00 21.66 -20.55
C PHE A 502 -13.96 21.32 -19.07
N ASP A 503 -14.77 21.95 -18.23
CA ASP A 503 -14.83 21.67 -16.80
C ASP A 503 -15.61 20.38 -16.55
N ILE A 504 -14.86 19.28 -16.41
CA ILE A 504 -15.42 17.95 -16.12
C ILE A 504 -16.21 17.93 -14.80
N ARG A 505 -16.03 18.91 -13.91
CA ARG A 505 -16.79 19.03 -12.65
C ARG A 505 -18.20 19.57 -12.88
N ARG A 506 -18.44 20.30 -13.98
CA ARG A 506 -19.74 20.94 -14.29
C ARG A 506 -20.63 20.09 -15.20
N MET A 507 -20.04 19.21 -16.02
CA MET A 507 -20.79 18.36 -16.95
C MET A 507 -21.84 17.45 -16.26
N HIS A 508 -21.72 17.21 -14.95
CA HIS A 508 -22.65 16.38 -14.18
C HIS A 508 -23.88 17.12 -13.63
N MET A 509 -23.91 18.46 -13.68
CA MET A 509 -25.08 19.21 -13.20
C MET A 509 -26.24 19.19 -14.21
N GLU A 510 -25.97 18.95 -15.50
CA GLU A 510 -26.97 18.98 -16.57
C GLU A 510 -27.68 17.62 -16.80
N THR A 511 -27.28 16.55 -16.10
CA THR A 511 -27.84 15.20 -16.23
C THR A 511 -28.57 14.71 -14.97
N LYS A 512 -29.21 15.62 -14.23
CA LYS A 512 -30.29 15.22 -13.32
C LYS A 512 -31.61 15.16 -14.10
N PRO A 513 -32.34 14.03 -14.10
CA PRO A 513 -33.71 13.98 -14.61
C PRO A 513 -34.65 14.86 -13.78
#